data_AF-A0A6I4XHK0-F1
#
_entry.id   AF-A0A6I4XHK0-F1
#
_cell.length_a   1.000
_cell.length_b   1.000
_cell.length_c   1.000
_cell.angle_alpha   90.00
_cell.angle_beta   90.00
_cell.angle_gamma   90.00
#
_symmetry.space_group_name_H-M   'P 1'
#
loop_
_entity.id
_entity.type
_entity.pdbx_description
1 polymer ?
#
loop_
_entity_poly.entity_id
_entity_poly.type
_entity_poly.pdbx_seq_one_letter_code
_entity_poly.pdbx_strand_id
1 'polypeptide(L)' 'MPDIDEKTIQLILKKYVPKRYLNQREACIYAGTSPKTMNAWIKRGLKQIVLDDESNPKYDVRDIDAFMKEHKIGIGK' A
#
# COMPACT_ATOMS: atom_id res chain seq x y z
N MET A 1 16.53 18.95 -15.35
CA MET A 1 16.31 17.56 -14.90
C MET A 1 17.02 16.66 -15.89
N PRO A 2 17.82 15.67 -15.48
CA PRO A 2 18.39 14.74 -16.44
C PRO A 2 17.25 13.96 -17.12
N ASP A 3 17.29 13.87 -18.45
CA ASP A 3 16.38 13.05 -19.22
C ASP A 3 16.67 11.58 -18.91
N ILE A 4 15.78 10.94 -18.13
CA ILE A 4 15.86 9.52 -17.84
C ILE A 4 15.31 8.79 -19.07
N ASP A 5 16.17 8.08 -19.80
CA ASP A 5 15.75 7.34 -20.98
C ASP A 5 14.87 6.12 -20.63
N GLU A 6 14.04 5.71 -21.57
CA GLU A 6 13.06 4.64 -21.40
C GLU A 6 13.69 3.28 -21.07
N LYS A 7 14.92 3.00 -21.55
CA LYS A 7 15.65 1.77 -21.24
C LYS A 7 16.14 1.76 -19.80
N THR A 8 16.56 2.92 -19.28
CA THR A 8 16.94 3.11 -17.89
C THR A 8 15.75 2.88 -16.96
N ILE A 9 14.57 3.40 -17.31
CA ILE A 9 13.31 3.13 -16.58
C ILE A 9 13.00 1.62 -16.58
N GLN A 10 13.06 0.95 -17.73
CA GLN A 10 12.78 -0.49 -17.82
C GLN A 10 13.76 -1.34 -17.02
N LEU A 11 15.05 -0.96 -16.96
CA LEU A 11 16.05 -1.68 -16.18
C LEU A 11 15.80 -1.55 -14.67
N ILE A 12 15.40 -0.35 -14.22
CA ILE A 12 15.00 -0.11 -12.82
C ILE A 12 13.78 -0.95 -12.48
N LEU A 13 12.74 -0.91 -13.32
CA LEU A 13 11.50 -1.66 -13.10
C LEU A 13 11.71 -3.18 -13.11
N LYS A 14 12.56 -3.72 -13.99
CA LYS A 14 12.88 -5.15 -14.02
C LYS A 14 13.55 -5.65 -12.74
N LYS A 15 14.28 -4.79 -12.03
CA LYS A 15 14.94 -5.10 -10.75
C LYS A 15 14.08 -4.71 -9.54
N TYR A 16 13.03 -3.93 -9.76
CA TYR A 16 12.15 -3.46 -8.71
C TYR A 16 11.15 -4.56 -8.35
N VAL A 17 11.41 -5.24 -7.25
CA VAL A 17 10.39 -6.03 -6.56
C VAL A 17 9.61 -5.05 -5.69
N PRO A 18 8.31 -4.79 -5.96
CA PRO A 18 7.50 -3.96 -5.10
C PRO A 18 7.55 -4.53 -3.69
N LYS A 19 7.85 -3.68 -2.70
CA LYS A 19 7.82 -4.12 -1.31
C LYS A 19 6.42 -4.66 -1.00
N ARG A 20 6.30 -5.96 -0.77
CA ARG A 20 5.03 -6.58 -0.39
C ARG A 20 4.53 -6.05 0.95
N TYR A 21 5.46 -5.82 1.88
CA TYR A 21 5.17 -5.33 3.22
C TYR A 21 5.61 -3.87 3.35
N LEU A 22 4.63 -3.02 3.61
CA LEU A 22 4.79 -1.57 3.69
C LEU A 22 4.78 -1.13 5.14
N ASN A 23 5.52 -0.07 5.47
CA ASN A 23 5.24 0.70 6.68
C ASN A 23 4.01 1.62 6.46
N GLN A 24 3.51 2.29 7.50
CA GLN A 24 2.30 3.11 7.38
C GLN A 24 2.42 4.25 6.34
N ARG A 25 3.59 4.89 6.24
CA ARG A 25 3.83 5.95 5.25
C ARG A 25 3.77 5.38 3.83
N GLU A 26 4.44 4.26 3.60
CA GLU A 26 4.44 3.57 2.30
C GLU A 26 3.02 3.07 1.93
N ALA A 27 2.26 2.54 2.90
CA ALA A 27 0.88 2.09 2.69
C ALA A 27 -0.05 3.25 2.31
N CYS A 28 0.12 4.42 2.94
CA CYS A 28 -0.62 5.63 2.59
C CYS A 28 -0.33 6.08 1.15
N ILE A 29 0.95 6.06 0.74
CA ILE A 29 1.36 6.39 -0.63
C ILE A 29 0.76 5.37 -1.62
N TYR A 30 0.88 4.08 -1.31
CA TYR A 30 0.36 3.00 -2.16
C TYR A 30 -1.15 3.12 -2.38
N ALA A 31 -1.93 3.32 -1.31
CA ALA A 31 -3.39 3.41 -1.38
C ALA A 31 -3.91 4.81 -1.76
N GLY A 32 -3.02 5.79 -1.97
CA GLY A 32 -3.41 7.17 -2.31
C GLY A 32 -4.24 7.85 -1.21
N THR A 33 -3.92 7.61 0.06
CA THR A 33 -4.77 8.04 1.19
C THR A 33 -3.96 8.64 2.36
N SER A 34 -4.66 9.18 3.35
CA SER A 34 -4.04 9.78 4.55
C SER A 34 -3.85 8.75 5.68
N PRO A 35 -2.91 8.96 6.62
CA PRO A 35 -2.78 8.11 7.81
C PRO A 35 -4.08 8.02 8.63
N LYS A 36 -4.84 9.13 8.71
CA LYS A 36 -6.16 9.16 9.36
C LYS A 36 -7.14 8.19 8.70
N THR A 37 -7.16 8.16 7.37
CA THR A 37 -8.00 7.24 6.61
C THR A 37 -7.53 5.79 6.77
N MET A 38 -6.23 5.53 6.71
CA MET A 38 -5.67 4.20 6.93
C MET A 38 -6.04 3.65 8.31
N ASN A 39 -5.94 4.47 9.36
CA ASN A 39 -6.39 4.12 10.71
C ASN A 39 -7.89 3.81 10.77
N ALA A 40 -8.71 4.51 9.98
CA ALA A 40 -10.13 4.20 9.87
C ALA A 40 -10.37 2.86 9.17
N TRP A 41 -9.56 2.49 8.18
CA TRP A 41 -9.63 1.18 7.52
C TRP A 41 -9.24 0.05 8.46
N ILE A 42 -8.22 0.23 9.30
CA ILE A 42 -7.83 -0.74 10.34
C ILE A 42 -8.99 -1.01 11.29
N LYS A 43 -9.66 0.06 11.76
CA LYS A 43 -10.86 -0.05 12.60
C LYS A 43 -12.02 -0.77 11.92
N ARG A 44 -12.04 -0.79 10.58
CA ARG A 44 -13.04 -1.49 9.76
C ARG A 44 -12.62 -2.90 9.37
N GLY A 45 -11.46 -3.37 9.82
CA GLY A 45 -11.00 -4.74 9.59
C GLY A 45 -9.84 -4.90 8.60
N LEU A 46 -9.20 -3.81 8.14
CA LEU A 46 -7.93 -3.92 7.41
C LEU A 46 -6.89 -4.57 8.33
N LYS A 47 -6.29 -5.67 7.86
CA LYS A 47 -5.28 -6.41 8.60
C LYS A 47 -3.97 -5.63 8.66
N GLN A 48 -3.32 -5.71 9.81
CA GLN A 48 -1.96 -5.24 10.04
C GLN A 48 -1.11 -6.39 10.60
N ILE A 49 0.15 -6.42 10.23
CA ILE A 49 1.14 -7.37 10.73
C ILE A 49 1.87 -6.67 11.88
N VAL A 50 1.70 -7.18 13.09
CA VAL A 50 2.40 -6.76 14.31
C VAL A 50 3.14 -7.99 14.81
N LEU A 51 4.47 -7.94 14.85
CA LEU A 51 5.31 -9.10 15.20
C LEU A 51 5.61 -9.17 16.70
N ASP A 52 5.61 -8.01 17.35
CA ASP A 52 5.77 -7.83 18.79
C ASP A 52 5.06 -6.52 19.21
N ASP A 53 4.85 -6.34 20.51
CA ASP A 53 4.11 -5.20 21.07
C ASP A 53 4.80 -3.84 20.86
N GLU A 54 6.10 -3.82 20.54
CA GLU A 54 6.89 -2.60 20.32
C GLU A 54 7.08 -2.27 18.82
N SER A 55 6.73 -3.21 17.94
CA SER A 55 7.01 -3.13 16.51
C SER A 55 6.05 -2.19 15.80
N ASN A 56 6.62 -1.36 14.93
CA ASN A 56 5.81 -0.59 14.00
C ASN A 56 5.06 -1.54 13.05
N PRO A 57 3.72 -1.41 12.93
CA PRO A 57 2.92 -2.32 12.12
C PRO A 57 3.37 -2.28 10.65
N LYS A 58 3.29 -3.45 10.01
CA LYS A 58 3.47 -3.61 8.57
C LYS A 58 2.14 -3.91 7.90
N TYR A 59 2.04 -3.54 6.64
CA TYR A 59 0.83 -3.69 5.83
C TYR A 59 1.17 -4.53 4.60
N ASP A 60 0.50 -5.67 4.40
CA ASP A 60 0.62 -6.43 3.16
C ASP A 60 -0.21 -5.75 2.07
N VAL A 61 0.41 -5.44 0.94
CA VAL A 61 -0.26 -4.88 -0.25
C VAL A 61 -1.50 -5.70 -0.64
N ARG A 62 -1.43 -7.04 -0.52
CA ARG A 62 -2.56 -7.92 -0.87
C ARG A 62 -3.77 -7.74 0.04
N ASP A 63 -3.53 -7.46 1.33
CA ASP A 63 -4.61 -7.21 2.28
C ASP A 63 -5.25 -5.84 2.02
N ILE A 64 -4.45 -4.84 1.63
CA ILE A 64 -4.96 -3.52 1.21
C ILE A 64 -5.85 -3.68 -0.04
N ASP A 65 -5.37 -4.38 -1.07
CA ASP A 65 -6.12 -4.59 -2.31
C ASP A 65 -7.44 -5.37 -2.05
N ALA A 66 -7.37 -6.41 -1.21
CA ALA A 66 -8.54 -7.20 -0.83
C ALA A 66 -9.56 -6.35 -0.07
N PHE A 67 -9.11 -5.54 0.90
CA PHE A 67 -9.97 -4.64 1.66
C PHE A 67 -10.66 -3.62 0.74
N MET A 68 -9.91 -2.99 -0.18
CA MET A 68 -10.48 -2.06 -1.16
C MET A 68 -11.48 -2.75 -2.09
N LYS A 69 -11.20 -3.98 -2.52
CA LYS A 69 -12.10 -4.75 -3.38
C LYS A 69 -13.42 -5.10 -2.69
N GLU A 70 -13.38 -5.39 -1.40
CA GLU A 70 -14.57 -5.68 -0.58
C GLU A 70 -15.41 -4.42 -0.32
N HIS A 71 -14.75 -3.28 -0.12
CA HIS A 71 -15.39 -2.04 0.29
C HIS A 71 -15.71 -1.07 -0.86
N LYS A 72 -15.31 -1.39 -2.11
CA LYS A 72 -15.69 -0.58 -3.27
C LYS A 72 -17.21 -0.70 -3.48
N ILE A 73 -17.89 0.44 -3.39
CA ILE A 73 -19.31 0.53 -3.76
C ILE A 73 -19.34 0.94 -5.23
N GLY A 74 -19.88 0.08 -6.09
CA GLY A 74 -20.18 0.48 -7.46
C GLY A 74 -21.30 1.51 -7.43
N ILE A 75 -21.04 2.74 -7.90
CA ILE A 75 -22.12 3.68 -8.19
C ILE A 75 -22.78 3.16 -9.48
N GLY A 76 -23.76 2.29 -9.30
CA GLY A 76 -24.60 1.74 -10.35
C GLY A 76 -26.06 1.86 -9.95
N LYS A 77 -26.62 3.06 -10.16
CA LYS A 77 -28.00 3.27 -10.59
C LYS A 77 -28.00 4.41 -11.60
#